data_AF-A0A7W1KN43-F1
#
_entry.id   AF-A0A7W1KN43-F1
#
_cell.length_a   1.000
_cell.length_b   1.000
_cell.length_c   1.000
_cell.angle_alpha   90.00
_cell.angle_beta   90.00
_cell.angle_gamma   90.00
#
_symmetry.space_group_name_H-M   'P 1'
#
loop_
_entity.id
_entity.type
_entity.pdbx_description
1 polymer ?
#
loop_
_entity_poly.entity_id
_entity_poly.type
_entity_poly.pdbx_seq_one_letter_code
_entity_poly.pdbx_strand_id
1 'polypeptide(L)'
;AIRQRLLADLEATPQEAVVQVLRDLMQFDPDPALARYQGPKLSIVTPHNDTPSSLHRLGKGFPHRMVEGTGHWIQLDKPEEFNRILDKFLKQLSP
;
A
#
# COMPACT_ATOMS: atom_id res chain seq x y z
N ALA A 1 15.11 21.85 -4.12
CA ALA A 1 14.55 21.46 -5.43
C ALA A 1 13.37 20.47 -5.30
N ILE A 2 13.58 19.20 -4.90
CA ILE A 2 12.51 18.17 -4.91
C ILE A 2 11.31 18.54 -4.03
N ARG A 3 11.52 18.98 -2.78
CA ARG A 3 10.43 19.39 -1.88
C ARG A 3 9.58 20.54 -2.44
N GLN A 4 10.21 21.55 -3.03
CA GLN A 4 9.50 22.68 -3.63
C GLN A 4 8.67 22.25 -4.83
N ARG A 5 9.21 21.35 -5.67
CA ARG A 5 8.47 20.75 -6.78
C ARG A 5 7.25 19.98 -6.27
N LEU A 6 7.41 19.12 -5.27
CA LEU A 6 6.29 18.37 -4.68
C LEU A 6 5.18 19.30 -4.15
N LEU A 7 5.55 20.38 -3.47
CA LEU A 7 4.56 21.34 -2.97
C LEU A 7 3.87 22.08 -4.11
N ALA A 8 4.60 22.50 -5.14
CA ALA A 8 4.02 23.14 -6.32
C ALA A 8 3.08 22.19 -7.08
N ASP A 9 3.43 20.90 -7.20
CA ASP A 9 2.58 19.89 -7.84
C ASP A 9 1.28 19.69 -7.04
N LEU A 10 1.36 19.68 -5.70
CA LEU A 10 0.18 19.60 -4.82
C LEU A 10 -0.73 20.83 -4.98
N GLU A 11 -0.16 22.03 -5.00
CA GLU A 11 -0.90 23.28 -5.20
C GLU A 11 -1.54 23.38 -6.58
N ALA A 12 -0.86 22.85 -7.62
CA ALA A 12 -1.37 22.84 -8.99
C ALA A 12 -2.40 21.72 -9.25
N THR A 13 -2.59 20.78 -8.32
CA THR A 13 -3.56 19.69 -8.49
C THR A 13 -4.99 20.27 -8.43
N PRO A 14 -5.82 20.10 -9.47
CA PRO A 14 -7.19 20.61 -9.48
C PRO A 14 -8.00 20.07 -8.30
N GLN A 15 -8.75 20.96 -7.64
CA GLN A 15 -9.56 20.58 -6.48
C GLN A 15 -10.57 19.47 -6.85
N GLU A 16 -11.15 19.52 -8.03
CA GLU A 16 -12.10 18.52 -8.51
C GLU A 16 -11.47 17.12 -8.59
N ALA A 17 -10.20 17.04 -9.01
CA ALA A 17 -9.47 15.78 -9.03
C ALA A 17 -9.26 15.23 -7.62
N VAL A 18 -8.89 16.08 -6.66
CA VAL A 18 -8.73 15.68 -5.25
C VAL A 18 -10.05 15.16 -4.68
N VAL A 19 -11.14 15.91 -4.88
CA VAL A 19 -12.47 15.53 -4.38
C VAL A 19 -12.92 14.20 -4.99
N GLN A 20 -12.74 14.02 -6.29
CA GLN A 20 -13.17 12.80 -6.97
C GLN A 20 -12.35 11.59 -6.53
N VAL A 21 -11.02 11.72 -6.44
CA VAL A 21 -10.14 10.63 -5.95
C VAL A 21 -10.52 10.23 -4.53
N LEU A 22 -10.76 11.19 -3.63
CA LEU A 22 -11.16 10.88 -2.26
C LEU A 22 -12.54 10.20 -2.20
N ARG A 23 -13.49 10.65 -3.02
CA ARG A 23 -14.81 10.00 -3.12
C ARG A 23 -14.69 8.55 -3.59
N ASP A 24 -13.91 8.33 -4.65
CA ASP A 24 -13.73 6.99 -5.22
C ASP A 24 -13.00 6.07 -4.24
N LEU A 25 -11.99 6.57 -3.52
CA LEU A 25 -11.32 5.82 -2.46
C LEU A 25 -12.26 5.41 -1.32
N MET A 26 -13.18 6.30 -0.91
CA MET A 26 -14.16 5.99 0.13
C MET A 26 -15.24 4.99 -0.33
N GLN A 27 -15.53 4.95 -1.62
CA GLN A 27 -16.57 4.07 -2.20
C GLN A 27 -16.00 2.74 -2.72
N PHE A 28 -14.68 2.61 -2.79
CA PHE A 28 -14.04 1.39 -3.29
C PHE A 28 -14.22 0.23 -2.32
N ASP A 29 -14.90 -0.82 -2.78
CA ASP A 29 -14.98 -2.11 -2.11
C ASP A 29 -13.84 -3.02 -2.60
N PRO A 30 -12.86 -3.36 -1.75
CA PRO A 30 -11.74 -4.22 -2.11
C PRO A 30 -12.12 -5.69 -2.28
N ASP A 31 -13.23 -6.18 -1.71
CA ASP A 31 -13.53 -7.62 -1.66
C ASP A 31 -13.73 -8.24 -3.06
N PRO A 32 -14.54 -7.66 -3.97
CA PRO A 32 -14.69 -8.18 -5.33
C PRO A 32 -13.39 -8.13 -6.13
N ALA A 33 -12.55 -7.12 -5.92
CA ALA A 33 -11.26 -7.01 -6.60
C ALA A 33 -10.29 -8.09 -6.10
N LEU A 34 -10.23 -8.29 -4.79
CA LEU A 34 -9.38 -9.30 -4.15
C LEU A 34 -9.78 -10.73 -4.54
N ALA A 35 -11.08 -11.00 -4.69
CA ALA A 35 -11.60 -12.29 -5.13
C ALA A 35 -11.24 -12.64 -6.58
N ARG A 36 -11.13 -11.63 -7.47
CA ARG A 36 -10.76 -11.82 -8.88
C ARG A 36 -9.27 -12.09 -9.08
N TYR A 37 -8.42 -11.59 -8.19
CA TYR A 37 -6.96 -11.75 -8.31
C TYR A 37 -6.49 -13.10 -7.77
N GLN A 38 -6.05 -13.98 -8.68
CA GLN A 38 -5.58 -15.34 -8.37
C GLN A 38 -4.05 -15.46 -8.25
N GLY A 39 -3.32 -14.37 -8.47
CA GLY A 39 -1.87 -14.36 -8.35
C GLY A 39 -1.38 -14.43 -6.90
N PRO A 40 -0.06 -14.60 -6.70
CA PRO A 40 0.57 -14.50 -5.39
C PRO A 40 0.32 -13.13 -4.75
N LYS A 41 0.07 -13.13 -3.44
CA LYS A 41 -0.27 -11.94 -2.64
C LYS A 41 0.63 -11.85 -1.42
N LEU A 42 1.09 -10.63 -1.13
CA LEU A 42 1.77 -10.28 0.11
C LEU A 42 1.42 -8.84 0.47
N SER A 43 1.02 -8.59 1.72
CA SER A 43 0.98 -7.23 2.27
C SER A 43 2.21 -6.95 3.12
N ILE A 44 2.83 -5.80 2.93
CA ILE A 44 3.85 -5.26 3.84
C ILE A 44 3.17 -4.12 4.59
N VAL A 45 3.07 -4.24 5.91
CA VAL A 45 2.25 -3.34 6.75
C VAL A 45 3.07 -2.77 7.91
N THR A 46 2.65 -1.61 8.39
CA THR A 46 3.07 -1.01 9.66
C THR A 46 2.07 -1.42 10.75
N PRO A 47 2.45 -1.45 12.05
CA PRO A 47 1.52 -1.75 13.14
C PRO A 47 0.25 -0.91 13.12
N HIS A 48 0.36 0.34 12.66
CA HIS A 48 -0.77 1.26 12.54
C HIS A 48 -1.80 0.84 11.48
N ASN A 49 -1.37 0.03 10.51
CA ASN A 49 -2.20 -0.47 9.41
C ASN A 49 -2.60 -1.95 9.62
N ASP A 50 -2.51 -2.49 10.84
CA ASP A 50 -2.88 -3.86 11.16
C ASP A 50 -4.21 -3.95 11.95
N THR A 51 -5.27 -3.44 11.35
CA THR A 51 -6.64 -3.40 11.88
C THR A 51 -7.48 -4.56 11.34
N PRO A 52 -8.68 -4.85 11.89
CA PRO A 52 -9.56 -5.88 11.33
C PRO A 52 -9.95 -5.63 9.85
N SER A 53 -9.93 -4.37 9.40
CA SER A 53 -10.26 -3.97 8.02
C SER A 53 -9.04 -3.94 7.09
N SER A 54 -7.85 -4.33 7.56
CA SER A 54 -6.65 -4.38 6.72
C SER A 54 -6.81 -5.37 5.57
N LEU A 55 -6.33 -4.98 4.39
CA LEU A 55 -6.50 -5.73 3.13
C LEU A 55 -6.14 -7.22 3.25
N HIS A 56 -5.06 -7.55 3.97
CA HIS A 56 -4.58 -8.92 4.16
C HIS A 56 -5.45 -9.80 5.06
N ARG A 57 -6.42 -9.21 5.76
CA ARG A 57 -7.40 -9.92 6.60
C ARG A 57 -8.76 -10.10 5.92
N LEU A 58 -8.97 -9.43 4.78
CA LEU A 58 -10.20 -9.52 4.01
C LEU A 58 -10.32 -10.87 3.27
N GLY A 59 -11.54 -11.26 2.91
CA GLY A 59 -11.84 -12.54 2.27
C GLY A 59 -11.33 -13.73 3.10
N LYS A 60 -10.48 -14.58 2.49
CA LYS A 60 -9.83 -15.71 3.17
C LYS A 60 -8.52 -15.34 3.87
N GLY A 61 -8.14 -14.07 3.84
CA GLY A 61 -6.83 -13.57 4.24
C GLY A 61 -5.71 -13.99 3.29
N PHE A 62 -4.57 -13.32 3.39
CA PHE A 62 -3.35 -13.67 2.69
C PHE A 62 -2.10 -13.26 3.48
N PRO A 63 -0.90 -13.77 3.12
CA PRO A 63 0.31 -13.50 3.89
C PRO A 63 0.58 -12.00 4.05
N HIS A 64 1.08 -11.62 5.23
CA HIS A 64 1.60 -10.27 5.47
C HIS A 64 2.92 -10.29 6.24
N ARG A 65 3.64 -9.17 6.20
CA ARG A 65 4.82 -8.89 7.00
C ARG A 65 4.68 -7.53 7.67
N MET A 66 4.94 -7.50 8.97
CA MET A 66 4.96 -6.28 9.77
C MET A 66 6.37 -5.65 9.72
N VAL A 67 6.43 -4.33 9.52
CA VAL A 67 7.66 -3.53 9.63
C VAL A 67 7.46 -2.51 10.75
N GLU A 68 8.03 -2.83 11.91
CA GLU A 68 7.94 -2.03 13.13
C GLU A 68 8.65 -0.68 13.00
N GLY A 69 8.21 0.32 13.77
CA GLY A 69 8.88 1.63 13.84
C GLY A 69 8.86 2.41 12.53
N THR A 70 7.81 2.26 11.73
CA THR A 70 7.60 3.00 10.48
C THR A 70 6.22 3.66 10.47
N GLY A 71 6.13 4.81 9.80
CA GLY A 71 4.88 5.48 9.51
C GLY A 71 4.16 4.88 8.31
N HIS A 72 3.36 5.71 7.63
CA HIS A 72 2.58 5.28 6.47
C HIS A 72 3.45 4.84 5.28
N TRP A 73 4.65 5.42 5.14
CA TRP A 73 5.55 5.20 4.00
C TRP A 73 6.72 4.28 4.35
N ILE A 74 6.43 2.99 4.56
CA ILE A 74 7.40 1.96 4.99
C ILE A 74 8.66 1.96 4.10
N GLN A 75 8.50 2.09 2.79
CA GLN A 75 9.59 2.09 1.82
C GLN A 75 10.49 3.34 1.88
N LEU A 76 10.01 4.44 2.49
CA LEU A 76 10.82 5.63 2.74
C LEU A 76 11.51 5.57 4.10
N ASP A 77 10.82 5.04 5.11
CA ASP A 77 11.37 4.97 6.48
C ASP A 77 12.42 3.87 6.63
N LYS A 78 12.21 2.71 6.00
CA LYS A 78 13.12 1.54 6.07
C LYS A 78 13.28 0.86 4.71
N PRO A 79 13.92 1.54 3.73
CA PRO A 79 14.03 1.05 2.37
C PRO A 79 14.73 -0.31 2.26
N GLU A 80 15.78 -0.57 3.04
CA GLU A 80 16.53 -1.84 2.99
C GLU A 80 15.68 -3.01 3.49
N GLU A 81 14.92 -2.81 4.56
CA GLU A 81 14.03 -3.83 5.12
C GLU A 81 12.87 -4.13 4.17
N PHE A 82 12.23 -3.08 3.63
CA PHE A 82 11.17 -3.20 2.64
C PHE A 82 11.67 -3.96 1.40
N ASN A 83 12.79 -3.55 0.81
CA ASN A 83 13.35 -4.16 -0.39
C ASN A 83 13.74 -5.63 -0.16
N ARG A 84 14.31 -5.96 1.00
CA ARG A 84 14.61 -7.36 1.36
C ARG A 84 13.36 -8.23 1.41
N ILE A 85 12.24 -7.72 1.94
CA ILE A 85 10.96 -8.44 1.97
C ILE A 85 10.42 -8.63 0.55
N LEU A 86 10.44 -7.57 -0.25
CA LEU A 86 10.00 -7.59 -1.65
C LEU A 86 10.83 -8.59 -2.48
N ASP A 87 12.15 -8.52 -2.42
CA ASP A 87 13.06 -9.42 -3.13
C ASP A 87 12.83 -10.89 -2.74
N LYS A 88 12.62 -11.15 -1.45
CA LYS A 88 12.33 -12.51 -0.97
C LYS A 88 11.01 -13.02 -1.56
N PHE A 89 9.97 -12.18 -1.60
CA PHE A 89 8.70 -12.55 -2.20
C PHE A 89 8.87 -12.83 -3.69
N LEU A 90 9.52 -11.94 -4.44
CA LEU A 90 9.72 -12.11 -5.88
C LEU A 90 10.55 -13.37 -6.21
N LYS A 91 11.60 -13.66 -5.44
CA LYS A 91 12.41 -14.88 -5.62
C LYS A 91 11.63 -16.18 -5.39
N GLN A 92 10.57 -16.17 -4.59
CA GLN A 92 9.69 -17.33 -4.42
C GLN A 92 8.78 -17.58 -5.63
N LEU A 93 8.64 -16.59 -6.51
CA LEU A 93 7.80 -16.66 -7.70
C LEU A 93 8.59 -16.94 -8.97
N SER A 94 9.90 -16.69 -8.94
CA SER A 94 10.81 -17.06 -10.02
C SER A 94 11.00 -18.59 -10.05
N PRO A 95 10.90 -19.24 -11.23
CA PRO A 95 11.19 -20.65 -11.40
C PRO A 95 12.66 -21.01 -11.12
#